data_AF-A0A536GWG6-F1
#
_entry.id   AF-A0A536GWG6-F1
#
_cell.length_a   1.000
_cell.length_b   1.000
_cell.length_c   1.000
_cell.angle_alpha   90.00
_cell.angle_beta   90.00
_cell.angle_gamma   90.00
#
_symmetry.space_group_name_H-M   'P 1'
#
loop_
_entity.id
_entity.type
_entity.pdbx_description
1 polymer ?
#
loop_
_entity_poly.entity_id
_entity_poly.type
_entity_poly.pdbx_seq_one_letter_code
_entity_poly.pdbx_strand_id
1 'polypeptide(L)'
;MFSSGVLSSWPMALGIFLVSLMIVIATSARFTRKLEELCEALNLSIGILSLLSALGANIPNYVSSVIAILSGHEDVGIGIIVGSNIYNIAIILGLCTWLTPEHAGMTLDVREKRDVRVIAWYAFVITLLSFVVIFWLPGESLVTTLHASRFSAILLSLTRVLVLGIFGALLVHILRRSHGSAGTTLHHHEHPAPKAPLSLVRLGSEIIFTLAIALGGVLVMVQSGQTLTADLHLPSVLAGLLVLAVATSLPNTVVAVSLVRTGEAAACIEEVCSSGSINIALGIVLPLLFWQGVLGDRFLLILDMPLALALVAGVLLFILRGRLSRGFGSLLLATYVAWVVLRFWV
;
A
#
# COMPACT_ATOMS: atom_id res chain seq x y z
N MET A 1 15.71 -19.79 -8.41
CA MET A 1 16.86 -20.15 -7.56
C MET A 1 18.12 -19.71 -8.29
N PHE A 2 18.43 -18.40 -8.26
CA PHE A 2 19.69 -17.87 -8.80
C PHE A 2 20.78 -18.12 -7.76
N SER A 3 21.95 -18.57 -8.19
CA SER A 3 23.06 -18.94 -7.32
C SER A 3 23.54 -17.74 -6.50
N SER A 4 23.90 -18.01 -5.25
CA SER A 4 24.42 -17.09 -4.22
C SER A 4 25.75 -16.38 -4.57
N GLY A 5 26.18 -16.40 -5.84
CA GLY A 5 27.44 -15.80 -6.30
C GLY A 5 27.32 -14.42 -6.94
N VAL A 6 26.14 -14.00 -7.40
CA VAL A 6 25.95 -12.73 -8.15
C VAL A 6 25.60 -11.55 -7.22
N LEU A 7 25.37 -11.79 -5.92
CA LEU A 7 25.08 -10.75 -4.93
C LEU A 7 26.17 -10.73 -3.85
N SER A 8 27.44 -10.63 -4.25
CA SER A 8 28.59 -10.76 -3.35
C SER A 8 28.97 -9.48 -2.58
N SER A 9 28.30 -8.35 -2.83
CA SER A 9 28.55 -7.11 -2.08
C SER A 9 27.33 -6.19 -2.04
N TRP A 10 27.14 -5.51 -0.90
CA TRP A 10 26.05 -4.55 -0.68
C TRP A 10 25.92 -3.45 -1.75
N PRO A 11 27.00 -2.92 -2.39
CA PRO A 11 26.85 -1.91 -3.43
C PRO A 11 26.22 -2.48 -4.71
N MET A 12 26.52 -3.73 -5.04
CA MET A 12 25.90 -4.43 -6.17
C MET A 12 24.44 -4.76 -5.87
N ALA A 13 24.14 -5.20 -4.65
CA ALA A 13 22.76 -5.40 -4.21
C ALA A 13 21.96 -4.09 -4.29
N LEU A 14 22.54 -2.96 -3.86
CA LEU A 14 21.94 -1.64 -3.99
C LEU A 14 21.71 -1.25 -5.46
N GLY A 15 22.70 -1.48 -6.34
CA GLY A 15 22.56 -1.22 -7.77
C GLY A 15 21.42 -2.02 -8.40
N ILE A 16 21.34 -3.32 -8.12
CA ILE A 16 20.26 -4.20 -8.59
C ILE A 16 18.91 -3.76 -8.01
N PHE A 17 18.87 -3.39 -6.73
CA PHE A 17 17.67 -2.89 -6.07
C PHE A 17 17.14 -1.62 -6.74
N LEU A 18 18.01 -0.63 -7.00
CA LEU A 18 17.62 0.62 -7.64
C LEU A 18 17.14 0.40 -9.08
N VAL A 19 17.83 -0.45 -9.85
CA VAL A 19 17.42 -0.77 -11.24
C VAL A 19 16.08 -1.50 -11.25
N SER A 20 15.91 -2.51 -10.41
CA SER A 20 14.64 -3.27 -10.31
C SER A 20 13.50 -2.39 -9.83
N LEU A 21 13.73 -1.51 -8.86
CA LEU A 21 12.76 -0.50 -8.41
C LEU A 21 12.31 0.40 -9.56
N MET A 22 13.24 0.94 -10.34
CA MET A 22 12.91 1.78 -11.50
C MET A 22 12.11 1.03 -12.55
N ILE A 23 12.45 -0.23 -12.81
CA ILE A 23 11.69 -1.10 -13.72
C ILE A 23 10.27 -1.29 -13.18
N VAL A 24 10.12 -1.67 -11.91
CA VAL A 24 8.83 -1.94 -11.26
C VAL A 24 7.92 -0.71 -11.32
N ILE A 25 8.43 0.48 -10.97
CA ILE A 25 7.68 1.74 -11.04
C ILE A 25 7.24 2.02 -12.48
N ALA A 26 8.16 1.93 -13.44
CA ALA A 26 7.86 2.22 -14.84
C ALA A 26 6.84 1.24 -15.43
N THR A 27 6.97 -0.06 -15.13
CA THR A 27 6.06 -1.09 -15.64
C THR A 27 4.71 -1.09 -14.94
N SER A 28 4.64 -0.82 -13.64
CA SER A 28 3.38 -0.65 -12.92
C SER A 28 2.60 0.55 -13.47
N ALA A 29 3.27 1.70 -13.68
CA ALA A 29 2.63 2.86 -14.30
C ALA A 29 2.15 2.58 -15.74
N ARG A 30 2.93 1.82 -16.52
CA ARG A 30 2.53 1.43 -17.88
C ARG A 30 1.38 0.43 -17.87
N PHE A 31 1.37 -0.52 -16.94
CA PHE A 31 0.29 -1.48 -16.74
C PHE A 31 -1.02 -0.76 -16.41
N THR A 32 -1.00 0.16 -15.45
CA THR A 32 -2.18 0.96 -15.07
C THR A 32 -2.74 1.72 -16.27
N ARG A 33 -1.90 2.44 -17.03
CA ARG A 33 -2.35 3.13 -18.27
C ARG A 33 -2.98 2.19 -19.29
N LYS A 34 -2.44 0.97 -19.44
CA LYS A 34 -2.98 -0.01 -20.38
C LYS A 34 -4.32 -0.59 -19.93
N LEU A 35 -4.53 -0.74 -18.62
CA LEU A 35 -5.84 -1.07 -18.06
C LEU A 35 -6.85 0.06 -18.33
N GLU A 36 -6.43 1.31 -18.26
CA GLU A 36 -7.28 2.46 -18.54
C GLU A 36 -7.69 2.51 -20.01
N GLU A 37 -6.73 2.38 -20.94
CA GLU A 37 -7.00 2.24 -22.38
C GLU A 37 -7.98 1.08 -22.68
N LEU A 38 -7.89 -0.02 -21.93
CA LEU A 38 -8.78 -1.17 -22.09
C LEU A 38 -10.19 -0.86 -21.61
N CYS A 39 -10.31 -0.16 -20.48
CA CYS A 39 -11.61 0.27 -19.96
C CYS A 39 -12.31 1.23 -20.92
N GLU A 40 -11.57 2.17 -21.50
CA GLU A 40 -12.09 3.09 -22.51
C GLU A 40 -12.52 2.36 -23.78
N ALA A 41 -11.69 1.44 -24.29
CA ALA A 41 -12.01 0.64 -25.47
C ALA A 41 -13.25 -0.25 -25.27
N LEU A 42 -13.53 -0.66 -24.03
CA LEU A 42 -14.70 -1.44 -23.64
C LEU A 42 -15.89 -0.57 -23.16
N ASN A 43 -15.76 0.76 -23.20
CA ASN A 43 -16.75 1.72 -22.72
C ASN A 43 -17.23 1.44 -21.27
N LEU A 44 -16.29 1.05 -20.40
CA LEU A 44 -16.55 0.79 -18.98
C LEU A 44 -16.76 2.10 -18.20
N SER A 45 -17.45 2.02 -17.06
CA SER A 45 -17.73 3.20 -16.25
C SER A 45 -16.45 3.77 -15.61
N ILE A 46 -16.46 5.08 -15.36
CA ILE A 46 -15.37 5.81 -14.66
C ILE A 46 -15.08 5.19 -13.29
N GLY A 47 -16.10 4.65 -12.60
CA GLY A 47 -15.90 3.95 -11.32
C GLY A 47 -15.01 2.71 -11.48
N ILE A 48 -15.21 1.91 -12.53
CA ILE A 48 -14.37 0.73 -12.82
C ILE A 48 -12.95 1.17 -13.16
N LEU A 49 -12.81 2.22 -13.98
CA LEU A 49 -11.53 2.80 -14.35
C LEU A 49 -10.71 3.19 -13.10
N SER A 50 -11.30 3.98 -12.22
CA SER A 50 -10.69 4.44 -10.97
C SER A 50 -10.31 3.27 -10.05
N LEU A 51 -11.19 2.27 -9.92
CA LEU A 51 -10.91 1.08 -9.12
C LEU A 51 -9.71 0.28 -9.65
N LEU A 52 -9.69 0.00 -10.97
CA LEU A 52 -8.61 -0.77 -11.58
C LEU A 52 -7.28 0.00 -11.53
N SER A 53 -7.33 1.33 -11.67
CA SER A 53 -6.16 2.19 -11.54
C SER A 53 -5.59 2.14 -10.11
N ALA A 54 -6.45 2.26 -9.08
CA ALA A 54 -6.05 2.15 -7.68
C ALA A 54 -5.47 0.76 -7.34
N LEU A 55 -6.08 -0.32 -7.83
CA LEU A 55 -5.54 -1.68 -7.64
C LEU A 55 -4.19 -1.84 -8.36
N GLY A 56 -4.07 -1.35 -9.60
CA GLY A 56 -2.86 -1.45 -10.41
C GLY A 56 -1.67 -0.68 -9.82
N ALA A 57 -1.91 0.53 -9.29
CA ALA A 57 -0.88 1.35 -8.66
C ALA A 57 -0.29 0.70 -7.39
N ASN A 58 -1.06 -0.13 -6.70
CA ASN A 58 -0.64 -0.83 -5.48
C ASN A 58 -0.02 -2.21 -5.73
N ILE A 59 0.04 -2.68 -6.99
CA ILE A 59 0.67 -3.97 -7.36
C ILE A 59 2.06 -4.15 -6.75
N PRO A 60 3.01 -3.19 -6.89
CA PRO A 60 4.34 -3.35 -6.31
C PRO A 60 4.30 -3.67 -4.82
N ASN A 61 3.32 -3.14 -4.10
CA ASN A 61 3.21 -3.26 -2.66
C ASN A 61 2.71 -4.64 -2.23
N TYR A 62 1.48 -5.00 -2.62
CA TYR A 62 0.90 -6.28 -2.20
C TYR A 62 1.59 -7.48 -2.84
N VAL A 63 2.10 -7.36 -4.08
CA VAL A 63 2.87 -8.43 -4.71
C VAL A 63 4.22 -8.63 -4.01
N SER A 64 4.93 -7.57 -3.63
CA SER A 64 6.19 -7.71 -2.88
C SER A 64 5.98 -8.43 -1.56
N SER A 65 4.90 -8.08 -0.85
CA SER A 65 4.51 -8.77 0.39
C SER A 65 4.21 -10.24 0.17
N VAL A 66 3.35 -10.56 -0.81
CA VAL A 66 2.99 -11.95 -1.15
C VAL A 66 4.23 -12.75 -1.50
N ILE A 67 5.12 -12.21 -2.32
CA ILE A 67 6.37 -12.87 -2.72
C ILE A 67 7.27 -13.13 -1.51
N ALA A 68 7.42 -12.16 -0.60
CA ALA A 68 8.23 -12.33 0.60
C ALA A 68 7.65 -13.42 1.51
N ILE A 69 6.33 -13.41 1.77
CA ILE A 69 5.62 -14.43 2.57
C ILE A 69 5.80 -15.82 1.95
N LEU A 70 5.53 -15.96 0.65
CA LEU A 70 5.65 -17.25 -0.05
C LEU A 70 7.11 -17.74 -0.16
N SER A 71 8.08 -16.84 0.02
CA SER A 71 9.51 -17.17 0.07
C SER A 71 10.00 -17.50 1.48
N GLY A 72 9.10 -17.65 2.47
CA GLY A 72 9.45 -17.95 3.86
C GLY A 72 10.06 -16.78 4.63
N HIS A 73 9.77 -15.54 4.21
CA HIS A 73 10.21 -14.31 4.87
C HIS A 73 8.99 -13.52 5.36
N GLU A 74 8.22 -14.10 6.27
CA GLU A 74 6.95 -13.56 6.80
C GLU A 74 7.10 -12.16 7.39
N ASP A 75 8.11 -11.96 8.24
CA ASP A 75 8.39 -10.66 8.87
C ASP A 75 8.68 -9.58 7.82
N VAL A 76 9.37 -9.95 6.74
CA VAL A 76 9.64 -9.03 5.61
C VAL A 76 8.34 -8.71 4.89
N GLY A 77 7.53 -9.72 4.58
CA GLY A 77 6.27 -9.54 3.86
C GLY A 77 5.27 -8.67 4.61
N ILE A 78 4.98 -9.01 5.87
CA ILE A 78 4.11 -8.19 6.72
C ILE A 78 4.74 -6.81 6.96
N GLY A 79 6.06 -6.76 7.12
CA GLY A 79 6.83 -5.52 7.24
C GLY A 79 6.66 -4.57 6.05
N ILE A 80 6.62 -5.08 4.80
CA ILE A 80 6.36 -4.26 3.61
C ILE A 80 5.03 -3.52 3.76
N ILE A 81 3.96 -4.23 4.09
CA ILE A 81 2.62 -3.65 4.16
C ILE A 81 2.46 -2.71 5.36
N VAL A 82 2.97 -3.09 6.53
CA VAL A 82 2.92 -2.25 7.74
C VAL A 82 3.74 -0.98 7.53
N GLY A 83 4.97 -1.11 7.03
CA GLY A 83 5.84 0.01 6.71
C GLY A 83 5.22 0.93 5.67
N SER A 84 4.61 0.37 4.60
CA SER A 84 3.95 1.18 3.58
C SER A 84 2.73 1.91 4.13
N ASN A 85 1.97 1.32 5.06
CA ASN A 85 0.86 2.04 5.70
C ASN A 85 1.32 3.17 6.61
N ILE A 86 2.38 2.94 7.40
CA ILE A 86 3.00 3.98 8.21
C ILE A 86 3.53 5.09 7.30
N TYR A 87 4.24 4.75 6.23
CA TYR A 87 4.77 5.71 5.25
C TYR A 87 3.65 6.49 4.54
N ASN A 88 2.60 5.81 4.10
CA ASN A 88 1.46 6.41 3.42
C ASN A 88 0.78 7.47 4.31
N ILE A 89 0.53 7.15 5.59
CA ILE A 89 -0.08 8.12 6.50
C ILE A 89 0.93 9.18 6.96
N ALA A 90 2.11 8.77 7.41
CA ALA A 90 3.03 9.68 8.08
C ALA A 90 3.80 10.57 7.11
N ILE A 91 4.32 10.00 6.02
CA ILE A 91 5.07 10.73 4.99
C ILE A 91 4.14 11.31 3.94
N ILE A 92 3.34 10.50 3.24
CA ILE A 92 2.58 11.01 2.08
C ILE A 92 1.56 12.06 2.54
N LEU A 93 0.65 11.75 3.47
CA LEU A 93 -0.29 12.76 3.95
C LEU A 93 0.41 13.91 4.67
N GLY A 94 1.45 13.62 5.46
CA GLY A 94 2.27 14.63 6.12
C GLY A 94 2.79 15.68 5.13
N LEU A 95 3.42 15.24 4.04
CA LEU A 95 3.91 16.10 2.96
C LEU A 95 2.76 16.81 2.24
N CYS A 96 1.66 16.11 1.94
CA CYS A 96 0.52 16.71 1.23
C CYS A 96 -0.12 17.87 2.00
N THR A 97 -0.11 17.87 3.34
CA THR A 97 -0.57 19.05 4.11
C THR A 97 0.25 20.32 3.86
N TRP A 98 1.51 20.17 3.43
CA TRP A 98 2.40 21.29 3.11
C TRP A 98 2.36 21.66 1.62
N LEU A 99 2.15 20.66 0.76
CA LEU A 99 2.16 20.82 -0.70
C LEU A 99 0.82 21.28 -1.28
N THR A 100 -0.25 21.25 -0.50
CA THR A 100 -1.53 21.86 -0.91
C THR A 100 -1.37 23.37 -1.15
N PRO A 101 -2.05 23.93 -2.18
CA PRO A 101 -2.14 25.38 -2.40
C PRO A 101 -2.69 26.15 -1.19
N GLU A 102 -3.43 25.47 -0.32
CA GLU A 102 -4.00 26.07 0.88
C GLU A 102 -2.95 26.26 1.99
N HIS A 103 -2.79 27.51 2.43
CA HIS A 103 -1.78 27.88 3.43
C HIS A 103 -2.01 27.23 4.81
N ALA A 104 -3.26 26.86 5.13
CA ALA A 104 -3.63 26.28 6.41
C ALA A 104 -3.48 24.75 6.48
N GLY A 105 -3.17 24.09 5.37
CA GLY A 105 -3.24 22.63 5.22
C GLY A 105 -4.44 22.20 4.37
N MET A 106 -4.78 20.92 4.37
CA MET A 106 -5.87 20.38 3.55
C MET A 106 -7.21 20.63 4.24
N THR A 107 -8.11 21.36 3.58
CA THR A 107 -9.51 21.50 4.02
C THR A 107 -10.44 20.66 3.16
N LEU A 108 -11.56 20.22 3.74
CA LEU A 108 -12.59 19.43 3.06
C LEU A 108 -13.91 20.17 3.11
N ASP A 109 -14.60 20.25 1.98
CA ASP A 109 -15.97 20.75 1.94
C ASP A 109 -16.95 19.76 2.62
N VAL A 110 -18.22 20.15 2.74
CA VAL A 110 -19.23 19.33 3.44
C VAL A 110 -19.48 17.99 2.75
N ARG A 111 -19.43 17.93 1.41
CA ARG A 111 -19.69 16.71 0.62
C ARG A 111 -18.48 15.79 0.66
N GLU A 112 -17.30 16.32 0.37
CA GLU A 112 -16.00 15.64 0.45
C GLU A 112 -15.80 15.03 1.83
N LYS A 113 -16.02 15.80 2.90
CA LYS A 113 -15.89 15.34 4.27
C LYS A 113 -16.77 14.13 4.57
N ARG A 114 -17.96 14.01 3.98
CA ARG A 114 -18.83 12.85 4.19
C ARG A 114 -18.23 11.61 3.56
N ASP A 115 -17.78 11.73 2.32
CA ASP A 115 -17.34 10.58 1.54
C ASP A 115 -15.93 10.12 1.97
N VAL A 116 -14.99 11.05 2.16
CA VAL A 116 -13.65 10.79 2.71
C VAL A 116 -13.75 10.12 4.09
N ARG A 117 -14.74 10.51 4.91
CA ARG A 117 -14.97 9.90 6.22
C ARG A 117 -15.37 8.43 6.11
N VAL A 118 -16.18 8.05 5.14
CA VAL A 118 -16.57 6.65 4.94
C VAL A 118 -15.34 5.81 4.58
N ILE A 119 -14.52 6.29 3.65
CA ILE A 119 -13.28 5.62 3.23
C ILE A 119 -12.29 5.52 4.40
N ALA A 120 -12.13 6.59 5.18
CA ALA A 120 -11.26 6.58 6.36
C ALA A 120 -11.76 5.61 7.46
N TRP A 121 -13.07 5.45 7.63
CA TRP A 121 -13.64 4.43 8.52
C TRP A 121 -13.34 3.02 8.03
N TYR A 122 -13.49 2.74 6.74
CA TYR A 122 -13.08 1.47 6.16
C TYR A 122 -11.61 1.19 6.42
N ALA A 123 -10.73 2.17 6.16
CA ALA A 123 -9.30 2.04 6.41
C ALA A 123 -8.99 1.75 7.89
N PHE A 124 -9.65 2.46 8.81
CA PHE A 124 -9.51 2.21 10.25
C PHE A 124 -9.95 0.81 10.65
N VAL A 125 -11.15 0.38 10.23
CA VAL A 125 -11.71 -0.94 10.59
C VAL A 125 -10.88 -2.07 9.99
N ILE A 126 -10.46 -1.95 8.73
CA ILE A 126 -9.58 -2.93 8.06
C ILE A 126 -8.24 -3.02 8.82
N THR A 127 -7.62 -1.88 9.15
CA THR A 127 -6.36 -1.85 9.91
C THR A 127 -6.52 -2.46 11.30
N LEU A 128 -7.59 -2.12 12.02
CA LEU A 128 -7.89 -2.65 13.35
C LEU A 128 -8.08 -4.17 13.32
N LEU A 129 -8.92 -4.67 12.41
CA LEU A 129 -9.18 -6.10 12.32
C LEU A 129 -7.95 -6.86 11.83
N SER A 130 -7.14 -6.30 10.94
CA SER A 130 -5.88 -6.92 10.53
C SER A 130 -4.85 -6.94 11.65
N PHE A 131 -4.80 -5.92 12.51
CA PHE A 131 -4.00 -5.99 13.73
C PHE A 131 -4.45 -7.16 14.61
N VAL A 132 -5.76 -7.39 14.76
CA VAL A 132 -6.27 -8.59 15.45
C VAL A 132 -5.83 -9.87 14.74
N VAL A 133 -5.93 -9.95 13.41
CA VAL A 133 -5.48 -11.15 12.68
C VAL A 133 -4.00 -11.46 12.92
N ILE A 134 -3.15 -10.43 12.90
CA ILE A 134 -1.69 -10.57 12.96
C ILE A 134 -1.21 -10.79 14.41
N PHE A 135 -1.84 -10.13 15.39
CA PHE A 135 -1.57 -10.34 16.82
C PHE A 135 -1.84 -11.80 17.26
N TRP A 136 -2.77 -12.46 16.57
CA TRP A 136 -3.12 -13.87 16.76
C TRP A 136 -2.45 -14.81 15.74
N LEU A 137 -1.32 -14.40 15.14
CA LEU A 137 -0.45 -15.33 14.44
C LEU A 137 0.50 -16.02 15.43
N PRO A 138 0.88 -17.29 15.17
CA PRO A 138 1.87 -17.97 15.98
C PRO A 138 3.19 -17.20 15.98
N GLY A 139 3.85 -17.10 17.13
CA GLY A 139 5.13 -16.41 17.33
C GLY A 139 5.56 -16.50 18.79
N GLU A 140 6.60 -15.78 19.20
CA GLU A 140 7.06 -15.76 20.61
C GLU A 140 6.12 -15.01 21.59
N SER A 141 4.88 -14.73 21.18
CA SER A 141 3.92 -14.01 22.00
C SER A 141 3.23 -14.92 23.04
N LEU A 142 2.80 -14.31 24.15
CA LEU A 142 2.02 -14.90 25.26
C LEU A 142 0.75 -15.66 24.80
N VAL A 143 0.31 -15.45 23.55
CA VAL A 143 -0.91 -16.00 22.96
C VAL A 143 -0.72 -17.45 22.50
N THR A 144 0.51 -17.98 22.38
CA THR A 144 0.80 -19.37 21.93
C THR A 144 0.04 -20.45 22.70
N THR A 145 -0.31 -20.22 23.97
CA THR A 145 -1.12 -21.16 24.77
C THR A 145 -2.61 -21.16 24.38
N LEU A 146 -3.15 -20.04 23.88
CA LEU A 146 -4.52 -19.92 23.38
C LEU A 146 -4.67 -20.37 21.91
N HIS A 147 -3.60 -20.34 21.12
CA HIS A 147 -3.57 -20.74 19.71
C HIS A 147 -3.97 -22.20 19.47
N ALA A 148 -3.77 -23.07 20.45
CA ALA A 148 -3.98 -24.51 20.30
C ALA A 148 -5.47 -24.92 20.20
N SER A 149 -6.42 -24.01 20.44
CA SER A 149 -7.85 -24.34 20.37
C SER A 149 -8.38 -24.32 18.92
N ARG A 150 -9.20 -25.29 18.55
CA ARG A 150 -9.93 -25.25 17.26
C ARG A 150 -10.81 -24.00 17.13
N PHE A 151 -11.26 -23.45 18.26
CA PHE A 151 -12.07 -22.24 18.33
C PHE A 151 -11.32 -20.99 17.86
N SER A 152 -10.09 -20.78 18.33
CA SER A 152 -9.25 -19.64 17.89
C SER A 152 -8.93 -19.70 16.40
N ALA A 153 -8.67 -20.88 15.85
CA ALA A 153 -8.44 -21.06 14.41
C ALA A 153 -9.67 -20.70 13.56
N ILE A 154 -10.87 -21.10 14.00
CA ILE A 154 -12.14 -20.74 13.33
C ILE A 154 -12.37 -19.22 13.42
N LEU A 155 -12.22 -18.64 14.61
CA LEU A 155 -12.43 -17.21 14.82
C LEU A 155 -11.47 -16.37 13.96
N LEU A 156 -10.20 -16.78 13.86
CA LEU A 156 -9.21 -16.12 13.02
C LEU A 156 -9.56 -16.22 11.53
N SER A 157 -10.02 -17.40 11.07
CA SER A 157 -10.47 -17.60 9.69
C SER A 157 -11.69 -16.72 9.36
N LEU A 158 -12.67 -16.63 10.28
CA LEU A 158 -13.82 -15.75 10.15
C LEU A 158 -13.41 -14.27 10.11
N THR A 159 -12.42 -13.88 10.91
CA THR A 159 -11.91 -12.51 10.94
C THR A 159 -11.23 -12.16 9.61
N ARG A 160 -10.46 -13.07 9.00
CA ARG A 160 -9.85 -12.86 7.67
C ARG A 160 -10.91 -12.68 6.59
N VAL A 161 -11.93 -13.55 6.57
CA VAL A 161 -13.07 -13.43 5.63
C VAL A 161 -13.84 -12.13 5.85
N LEU A 162 -14.04 -11.73 7.11
CA LEU A 162 -14.69 -10.46 7.46
C LEU A 162 -13.91 -9.26 6.92
N VAL A 163 -12.58 -9.23 7.08
CA VAL A 163 -11.74 -8.15 6.53
C VAL A 163 -11.87 -8.08 5.00
N LEU A 164 -11.83 -9.21 4.30
CA LEU A 164 -12.01 -9.23 2.85
C LEU A 164 -13.43 -8.83 2.44
N GLY A 165 -14.45 -9.18 3.22
CA GLY A 165 -15.83 -8.73 2.99
C GLY A 165 -15.99 -7.22 3.16
N ILE A 166 -15.38 -6.65 4.21
CA ILE A 166 -15.35 -5.19 4.45
C ILE A 166 -14.57 -4.47 3.34
N PHE A 167 -13.45 -5.04 2.89
CA PHE A 167 -12.70 -4.54 1.74
C PHE A 167 -13.55 -4.59 0.46
N GLY A 168 -14.27 -5.68 0.20
CA GLY A 168 -15.21 -5.76 -0.91
C GLY A 168 -16.33 -4.70 -0.82
N ALA A 169 -16.84 -4.42 0.37
CA ALA A 169 -17.80 -3.35 0.60
C ALA A 169 -17.20 -1.95 0.33
N LEU A 170 -15.93 -1.71 0.68
CA LEU A 170 -15.19 -0.51 0.30
C LEU A 170 -15.09 -0.39 -1.24
N LEU A 171 -14.73 -1.47 -1.95
CA LEU A 171 -14.64 -1.44 -3.40
C LEU A 171 -15.99 -1.13 -4.05
N VAL A 172 -17.07 -1.74 -3.56
CA VAL A 172 -18.44 -1.46 -4.02
C VAL A 172 -18.83 -0.01 -3.71
N HIS A 173 -18.42 0.54 -2.57
CA HIS A 173 -18.65 1.94 -2.23
C HIS A 173 -17.94 2.88 -3.21
N ILE A 174 -16.67 2.62 -3.53
CA ILE A 174 -15.89 3.37 -4.53
C ILE A 174 -16.56 3.26 -5.90
N LEU A 175 -16.98 2.07 -6.32
CA LEU A 175 -17.63 1.83 -7.62
C LEU A 175 -18.98 2.53 -7.77
N ARG A 176 -19.80 2.54 -6.71
CA ARG A 176 -21.14 3.15 -6.73
C ARG A 176 -21.10 4.67 -6.64
N ARG A 177 -19.96 5.23 -6.26
CA ARG A 177 -19.79 6.67 -6.20
C ARG A 177 -19.64 7.19 -7.63
N SER A 178 -20.71 7.79 -8.14
CA SER A 178 -20.65 8.65 -9.32
C SER A 178 -19.72 9.81 -8.99
N HIS A 179 -18.46 9.73 -9.44
CA HIS A 179 -17.52 10.83 -9.28
C HIS A 179 -17.97 11.99 -10.17
N GLY A 180 -18.64 12.97 -9.56
CA GLY A 180 -18.77 14.32 -10.11
C GLY A 180 -17.53 15.19 -9.91
N SER A 181 -16.40 14.65 -9.40
CA SER A 181 -15.19 15.48 -9.18
C SER A 181 -13.83 14.77 -9.25
N ALA A 182 -13.68 13.46 -8.99
CA ALA A 182 -12.34 12.81 -9.01
C ALA A 182 -12.05 11.98 -10.27
N GLY A 183 -13.02 11.84 -11.17
CA GLY A 183 -12.79 11.26 -12.50
C GLY A 183 -12.15 12.24 -13.50
N THR A 184 -12.00 13.51 -13.11
CA THR A 184 -11.65 14.59 -14.03
C THR A 184 -10.15 14.87 -14.11
N THR A 185 -9.31 14.30 -13.24
CA THR A 185 -7.91 14.74 -13.13
C THR A 185 -6.86 13.65 -13.00
N LEU A 186 -7.24 12.36 -12.87
CA LEU A 186 -6.21 11.30 -12.89
C LEU A 186 -5.49 11.22 -14.25
N HIS A 187 -6.16 11.52 -15.38
CA HIS A 187 -5.50 11.54 -16.70
C HIS A 187 -6.15 12.54 -17.69
N HIS A 188 -6.06 13.85 -17.41
CA HIS A 188 -6.06 14.88 -18.47
C HIS A 188 -4.61 15.24 -18.83
N HIS A 189 -3.79 14.24 -19.16
CA HIS A 189 -3.10 14.39 -20.42
C HIS A 189 -4.17 14.13 -21.47
N GLU A 190 -4.47 15.12 -22.31
CA GLU A 190 -5.13 14.87 -23.58
C GLU A 190 -4.39 13.71 -24.23
N HIS A 191 -4.89 12.49 -24.06
CA HIS A 191 -4.40 11.37 -24.83
C HIS A 191 -4.95 11.61 -26.23
N PRO A 192 -4.10 11.95 -27.21
CA PRO A 192 -4.59 12.12 -28.56
C PRO A 192 -5.30 10.83 -28.93
N ALA A 193 -6.56 10.95 -29.34
CA ALA A 193 -7.41 9.83 -29.70
C ALA A 193 -6.59 8.81 -30.51
N PRO A 194 -6.63 7.51 -30.16
CA PRO A 194 -5.79 6.51 -30.78
C PRO A 194 -5.92 6.59 -32.30
N LYS A 195 -4.81 6.93 -32.96
CA LYS A 195 -4.74 7.21 -34.41
C LYS A 195 -5.05 5.98 -35.29
N ALA A 196 -5.30 4.82 -34.69
CA ALA A 196 -5.60 3.55 -35.36
C ALA A 196 -6.62 2.74 -34.54
N PRO A 197 -7.43 1.87 -35.17
CA PRO A 197 -8.33 0.98 -34.45
C PRO A 197 -7.55 0.09 -33.48
N LEU A 198 -7.87 0.18 -32.19
CA LEU A 198 -7.24 -0.59 -31.12
C LEU A 198 -7.56 -2.08 -31.29
N SER A 199 -6.53 -2.90 -31.48
CA SER A 199 -6.65 -4.35 -31.40
C SER A 199 -6.70 -4.76 -29.92
N LEU A 200 -7.85 -5.28 -29.46
CA LEU A 200 -8.01 -5.81 -28.10
C LEU A 200 -6.98 -6.91 -27.77
N VAL A 201 -6.59 -7.70 -28.78
CA VAL A 201 -5.57 -8.74 -28.61
C VAL A 201 -4.20 -8.13 -28.32
N ARG A 202 -3.82 -7.05 -29.03
CA ARG A 202 -2.58 -6.33 -28.79
C ARG A 202 -2.58 -5.65 -27.42
N LEU A 203 -3.70 -5.04 -27.04
CA LEU A 203 -3.82 -4.39 -25.74
C LEU A 203 -3.73 -5.41 -24.60
N GLY A 204 -4.43 -6.52 -24.73
CA GLY A 204 -4.35 -7.65 -23.79
C GLY A 204 -2.94 -8.20 -23.66
N SER A 205 -2.21 -8.37 -24.77
CA SER A 205 -0.83 -8.86 -24.71
C SER A 205 0.14 -7.84 -24.08
N GLU A 206 -0.05 -6.54 -24.32
CA GLU A 206 0.72 -5.47 -23.65
C GLU A 206 0.46 -5.43 -22.14
N ILE A 207 -0.78 -5.63 -21.69
CA ILE A 207 -1.15 -5.73 -20.26
C ILE A 207 -0.46 -6.94 -19.63
N ILE A 208 -0.56 -8.12 -20.23
CA ILE A 208 0.06 -9.35 -19.72
C ILE A 208 1.58 -9.18 -19.66
N PHE A 209 2.19 -8.63 -20.72
CA PHE A 209 3.63 -8.42 -20.80
C PHE A 209 4.13 -7.44 -19.73
N THR A 210 3.46 -6.29 -19.56
CA THR A 210 3.82 -5.30 -18.53
C THR A 210 3.64 -5.84 -17.12
N LEU A 211 2.57 -6.61 -16.88
CA LEU A 211 2.37 -7.30 -15.61
C LEU A 211 3.49 -8.32 -15.34
N ALA A 212 3.84 -9.15 -16.32
CA ALA A 212 4.90 -10.15 -16.16
C ALA A 212 6.26 -9.50 -15.82
N ILE A 213 6.62 -8.39 -16.47
CA ILE A 213 7.84 -7.66 -16.12
C ILE A 213 7.73 -7.05 -14.72
N ALA A 214 6.58 -6.48 -14.35
CA ALA A 214 6.39 -5.92 -13.00
C ALA A 214 6.58 -7.01 -11.94
N LEU A 215 5.98 -8.19 -12.12
CA LEU A 215 6.13 -9.33 -11.20
C LEU A 215 7.59 -9.82 -11.14
N GLY A 216 8.27 -9.94 -12.29
CA GLY A 216 9.68 -10.32 -12.35
C GLY A 216 10.61 -9.30 -11.69
N GLY A 217 10.34 -8.01 -11.91
CA GLY A 217 11.07 -6.91 -11.29
C GLY A 217 10.89 -6.90 -9.78
N VAL A 218 9.68 -7.14 -9.27
CA VAL A 218 9.41 -7.24 -7.84
C VAL A 218 10.18 -8.40 -7.21
N LEU A 219 10.26 -9.57 -7.87
CA LEU A 219 11.06 -10.71 -7.36
C LEU A 219 12.51 -10.31 -7.13
N VAL A 220 13.12 -9.65 -8.12
CA VAL A 220 14.51 -9.17 -8.04
C VAL A 220 14.67 -8.07 -6.99
N MET A 221 13.71 -7.16 -6.90
CA MET A 221 13.70 -6.06 -5.94
C MET A 221 13.62 -6.57 -4.49
N VAL A 222 12.73 -7.51 -4.20
CA VAL A 222 12.60 -8.11 -2.86
C VAL A 222 13.89 -8.84 -2.48
N GLN A 223 14.45 -9.65 -3.39
CA GLN A 223 15.70 -10.39 -3.13
C GLN A 223 16.88 -9.45 -2.88
N SER A 224 17.07 -8.45 -3.74
CA SER A 224 18.17 -7.48 -3.59
C SER A 224 18.01 -6.60 -2.35
N GLY A 225 16.78 -6.22 -1.99
CA GLY A 225 16.48 -5.50 -0.75
C GLY A 225 16.82 -6.30 0.50
N GLN A 226 16.51 -7.60 0.51
CA GLN A 226 16.88 -8.50 1.60
C GLN A 226 18.41 -8.68 1.70
N THR A 227 19.10 -8.87 0.57
CA THR A 227 20.56 -8.97 0.56
C THR A 227 21.23 -7.68 1.04
N LEU A 228 20.73 -6.52 0.63
CA LEU A 228 21.23 -5.22 1.08
C LEU A 228 21.21 -5.11 2.61
N THR A 229 20.10 -5.49 3.25
CA THR A 229 20.01 -5.46 4.72
C THR A 229 20.84 -6.53 5.40
N ALA A 230 20.94 -7.73 4.80
CA ALA A 230 21.73 -8.83 5.36
C ALA A 230 23.22 -8.48 5.42
N ASP A 231 23.77 -7.91 4.34
CA ASP A 231 25.18 -7.49 4.29
C ASP A 231 25.47 -6.33 5.27
N LEU A 232 24.47 -5.47 5.51
CA LEU A 232 24.55 -4.40 6.51
C LEU A 232 24.28 -4.87 7.95
N HIS A 233 24.10 -6.19 8.16
CA HIS A 233 23.79 -6.80 9.46
C HIS A 233 22.52 -6.22 10.12
N LEU A 234 21.58 -5.76 9.30
CA LEU A 234 20.29 -5.25 9.76
C LEU A 234 19.27 -6.39 9.86
N PRO A 235 18.37 -6.36 10.87
CA PRO A 235 17.26 -7.30 10.95
C PRO A 235 16.43 -7.32 9.65
N SER A 236 16.06 -8.52 9.19
CA SER A 236 15.31 -8.70 7.93
C SER A 236 14.00 -7.92 7.89
N VAL A 237 13.33 -7.77 9.03
CA VAL A 237 12.10 -6.98 9.16
C VAL A 237 12.29 -5.52 8.71
N LEU A 238 13.48 -4.93 8.91
CA LEU A 238 13.77 -3.55 8.49
C LEU A 238 13.88 -3.44 6.96
N ALA A 239 14.26 -4.51 6.27
CA ALA A 239 14.20 -4.59 4.81
C ALA A 239 12.76 -4.38 4.33
N GLY A 240 11.80 -5.01 5.00
CA GLY A 240 10.38 -4.84 4.73
C GLY A 240 9.89 -3.45 5.11
N LEU A 241 10.05 -3.08 6.39
CA LEU A 241 9.48 -1.87 6.99
C LEU A 241 10.01 -0.54 6.42
N LEU A 242 11.30 -0.48 6.05
CA LEU A 242 11.97 0.77 5.73
C LEU A 242 12.46 0.85 4.29
N VAL A 243 12.98 -0.25 3.75
CA VAL A 243 13.56 -0.25 2.39
C VAL A 243 12.49 -0.52 1.36
N LEU A 244 11.89 -1.71 1.42
CA LEU A 244 10.90 -2.16 0.46
C LEU A 244 9.60 -1.37 0.57
N ALA A 245 9.09 -1.13 1.78
CA ALA A 245 7.90 -0.33 2.02
C ALA A 245 7.95 1.09 1.41
N VAL A 246 9.09 1.78 1.55
CA VAL A 246 9.27 3.12 0.98
C VAL A 246 9.30 3.02 -0.54
N ALA A 247 10.10 2.08 -1.06
CA ALA A 247 10.27 1.86 -2.49
C ALA A 247 8.93 1.53 -3.20
N THR A 248 8.14 0.62 -2.65
CA THR A 248 6.84 0.21 -3.19
C THR A 248 5.74 1.27 -3.03
N SER A 249 5.92 2.24 -2.13
CA SER A 249 4.99 3.38 -1.92
C SER A 249 5.36 4.64 -2.71
N LEU A 250 6.46 4.64 -3.48
CA LEU A 250 6.81 5.78 -4.34
C LEU A 250 5.74 6.11 -5.40
N PRO A 251 5.13 5.13 -6.11
CA PRO A 251 4.03 5.41 -7.03
C PRO A 251 2.86 6.16 -6.35
N ASN A 252 2.43 5.70 -5.17
CA ASN A 252 1.37 6.37 -4.40
C ASN A 252 1.77 7.77 -3.97
N THR A 253 3.05 7.99 -3.65
CA THR A 253 3.57 9.33 -3.31
C THR A 253 3.38 10.28 -4.48
N VAL A 254 3.74 9.86 -5.69
CA VAL A 254 3.59 10.67 -6.91
C VAL A 254 2.13 11.01 -7.17
N VAL A 255 1.24 10.03 -7.07
CA VAL A 255 -0.21 10.23 -7.29
C VAL A 255 -0.79 11.21 -6.25
N ALA A 256 -0.56 10.96 -4.97
CA ALA A 256 -1.08 11.81 -3.90
C ALA A 256 -0.56 13.25 -3.97
N VAL A 257 0.74 13.44 -4.27
CA VAL A 257 1.33 14.76 -4.48
C VAL A 257 0.75 15.46 -5.70
N SER A 258 0.48 14.72 -6.78
CA SER A 258 -0.18 15.27 -7.96
C SER A 258 -1.58 15.78 -7.63
N LEU A 259 -2.40 14.96 -6.96
CA LEU A 259 -3.76 15.31 -6.56
C LEU A 259 -3.79 16.55 -5.65
N VAL A 260 -2.94 16.58 -4.62
CA VAL A 260 -2.97 17.71 -3.69
C VAL A 260 -2.52 19.02 -4.34
N ARG A 261 -1.59 18.98 -5.31
CA ARG A 261 -1.11 20.16 -6.03
C ARG A 261 -2.15 20.75 -6.96
N THR A 262 -3.10 19.93 -7.45
CA THR A 262 -4.24 20.39 -8.25
C THR A 262 -5.43 20.85 -7.40
N GLY A 263 -5.28 20.89 -6.07
CA GLY A 263 -6.35 21.28 -5.15
C GLY A 263 -7.31 20.15 -4.76
N GLU A 264 -7.04 18.91 -5.19
CA GLU A 264 -7.90 17.74 -4.95
C GLU A 264 -7.56 17.08 -3.59
N ALA A 265 -7.71 17.85 -2.50
CA ALA A 265 -7.35 17.40 -1.16
C ALA A 265 -8.14 16.15 -0.73
N ALA A 266 -9.43 16.08 -1.05
CA ALA A 266 -10.27 14.93 -0.78
C ALA A 266 -9.75 13.66 -1.48
N ALA A 267 -9.48 13.76 -2.79
CA ALA A 267 -8.94 12.65 -3.58
C ALA A 267 -7.56 12.19 -3.06
N CYS A 268 -6.70 13.12 -2.63
CA CYS A 268 -5.42 12.78 -2.02
C CYS A 268 -5.61 11.93 -0.73
N ILE A 269 -6.55 12.29 0.14
CA ILE A 269 -6.80 11.52 1.37
C ILE A 269 -7.40 10.15 1.03
N GLU A 270 -8.32 10.10 0.07
CA GLU A 270 -8.94 8.86 -0.40
C GLU A 270 -7.91 7.90 -1.00
N GLU A 271 -6.98 8.39 -1.83
CA GLU A 271 -5.88 7.62 -2.41
C GLU A 271 -5.03 6.96 -1.31
N VAL A 272 -4.62 7.73 -0.30
CA VAL A 272 -3.79 7.20 0.79
C VAL A 272 -4.54 6.16 1.63
N CYS A 273 -5.79 6.46 2.03
CA CYS A 273 -6.59 5.57 2.87
C CYS A 273 -7.00 4.28 2.14
N SER A 274 -7.38 4.38 0.87
CA SER A 274 -7.77 3.23 0.06
C SER A 274 -6.56 2.35 -0.26
N SER A 275 -5.42 2.94 -0.61
CA SER A 275 -4.17 2.21 -0.84
C SER A 275 -3.74 1.40 0.39
N GLY A 276 -3.82 1.99 1.58
CA GLY A 276 -3.53 1.23 2.81
C GLY A 276 -4.49 0.05 3.06
N SER A 277 -5.76 0.22 2.68
CA SER A 277 -6.77 -0.83 2.76
C SER A 277 -6.52 -1.95 1.75
N ILE A 278 -6.16 -1.60 0.51
CA ILE A 278 -5.79 -2.55 -0.57
C ILE A 278 -4.55 -3.36 -0.14
N ASN A 279 -3.52 -2.68 0.37
CA ASN A 279 -2.27 -3.30 0.80
C ASN A 279 -2.49 -4.30 1.94
N ILE A 280 -3.31 -3.94 2.93
CA ILE A 280 -3.68 -4.89 4.00
C ILE A 280 -4.47 -6.08 3.46
N ALA A 281 -5.54 -5.81 2.70
CA ALA A 281 -6.45 -6.86 2.25
C ALA A 281 -5.75 -7.87 1.32
N LEU A 282 -5.00 -7.37 0.34
CA LEU A 282 -4.36 -8.21 -0.68
C LEU A 282 -2.94 -8.65 -0.30
N GLY A 283 -2.21 -7.83 0.44
CA GLY A 283 -0.81 -8.09 0.79
C GLY A 283 -0.63 -8.90 2.07
N ILE A 284 -1.59 -8.86 3.00
CA ILE A 284 -1.53 -9.64 4.25
C ILE A 284 -2.68 -10.65 4.32
N VAL A 285 -3.93 -10.16 4.32
CA VAL A 285 -5.07 -11.00 4.71
C VAL A 285 -5.35 -12.10 3.69
N LEU A 286 -5.27 -11.78 2.40
CA LEU A 286 -5.44 -12.74 1.32
C LEU A 286 -4.39 -13.88 1.38
N PRO A 287 -3.06 -13.61 1.46
CA PRO A 287 -2.06 -14.64 1.70
C PRO A 287 -2.34 -15.50 2.93
N LEU A 288 -2.76 -14.88 4.05
CA LEU A 288 -3.05 -15.59 5.29
C LEU A 288 -4.27 -16.52 5.23
N LEU A 289 -5.06 -16.50 4.15
CA LEU A 289 -6.07 -17.54 3.92
C LEU A 289 -5.44 -18.89 3.55
N PHE A 290 -4.30 -18.86 2.86
CA PHE A 290 -3.66 -20.03 2.29
C PHE A 290 -2.32 -20.37 2.98
N TRP A 291 -1.72 -19.40 3.65
CA TRP A 291 -0.44 -19.51 4.34
C TRP A 291 -0.61 -19.23 5.83
N GLN A 292 -0.05 -20.09 6.68
CA GLN A 292 0.03 -19.87 8.12
C GLN A 292 1.48 -19.58 8.48
N GLY A 293 1.81 -18.29 8.48
CA GLY A 293 3.15 -17.81 8.82
C GLY A 293 3.37 -17.73 10.33
N VAL A 294 4.63 -17.79 10.74
CA VAL A 294 5.09 -17.48 12.12
C VAL A 294 5.81 -16.14 12.09
N LEU A 295 5.50 -15.26 13.04
CA LEU A 295 6.21 -13.98 13.20
C LEU A 295 7.41 -14.13 14.13
N GLY A 296 8.57 -13.68 13.67
CA GLY A 296 9.81 -13.68 14.45
C GLY A 296 10.04 -12.36 15.19
N ASP A 297 9.72 -11.22 14.56
CA ASP A 297 9.97 -9.91 15.16
C ASP A 297 8.82 -9.46 16.09
N ARG A 298 9.09 -9.42 17.39
CA ARG A 298 8.10 -8.98 18.39
C ARG A 298 7.71 -7.50 18.25
N PHE A 299 8.62 -6.66 17.78
CA PHE A 299 8.40 -5.20 17.69
C PHE A 299 7.42 -4.85 16.58
N LEU A 300 7.30 -5.69 15.56
CA LEU A 300 6.23 -5.60 14.57
C LEU A 300 4.85 -5.58 15.26
N LEU A 301 4.64 -6.42 16.27
CA LEU A 301 3.37 -6.54 16.99
C LEU A 301 3.16 -5.46 18.07
N ILE A 302 4.20 -5.12 18.83
CA ILE A 302 4.06 -4.24 20.00
C ILE A 302 4.32 -2.75 19.68
N LEU A 303 4.96 -2.46 18.55
CA LEU A 303 5.33 -1.10 18.15
C LEU A 303 4.78 -0.73 16.77
N ASP A 304 5.12 -1.49 15.72
CA ASP A 304 4.87 -1.07 14.34
C ASP A 304 3.36 -1.09 13.99
N MET A 305 2.66 -2.19 14.29
CA MET A 305 1.22 -2.27 14.03
C MET A 305 0.38 -1.32 14.89
N PRO A 306 0.61 -1.20 16.22
CA PRO A 306 -0.08 -0.19 17.03
C PRO A 306 0.14 1.23 16.51
N LEU A 307 1.35 1.55 16.05
CA LEU A 307 1.62 2.84 15.43
C LEU A 307 0.82 3.03 14.13
N ALA A 308 0.81 2.05 13.24
CA ALA A 308 0.02 2.11 12.01
C ALA A 308 -1.48 2.36 12.30
N LEU A 309 -2.04 1.66 13.29
CA LEU A 309 -3.41 1.85 13.74
C LEU A 309 -3.63 3.25 14.35
N ALA A 310 -2.72 3.71 15.20
CA ALA A 310 -2.78 5.02 15.84
C ALA A 310 -2.72 6.17 14.81
N LEU A 311 -1.89 6.03 13.78
CA LEU A 311 -1.78 6.98 12.68
C LEU A 311 -3.09 7.07 11.88
N VAL A 312 -3.68 5.93 11.50
CA VAL A 312 -4.97 5.90 10.78
C VAL A 312 -6.09 6.48 11.66
N ALA A 313 -6.13 6.13 12.95
CA ALA A 313 -7.09 6.67 13.91
C ALA A 313 -6.93 8.20 14.06
N GLY A 314 -5.69 8.68 14.16
CA GLY A 314 -5.37 10.10 14.22
C GLY A 314 -5.90 10.85 13.00
N VAL A 315 -5.59 10.36 11.79
CA VAL A 315 -6.11 10.94 10.54
C VAL A 315 -7.63 10.95 10.52
N LEU A 316 -8.29 9.85 10.91
CA LEU A 316 -9.74 9.77 10.98
C LEU A 316 -10.32 10.86 11.89
N LEU A 317 -9.75 11.10 13.08
CA LEU A 317 -10.21 12.16 13.99
C LEU A 317 -10.10 13.57 13.37
N PHE A 318 -9.07 13.83 12.56
CA PHE A 318 -8.92 15.11 11.86
C PHE A 318 -9.85 15.23 10.65
N ILE A 319 -10.12 14.14 9.93
CA ILE A 319 -11.15 14.08 8.88
C ILE A 319 -12.54 14.37 9.48
N LEU A 320 -12.85 13.87 10.69
CA LEU A 320 -14.09 14.19 11.40
C LEU A 320 -14.23 15.70 11.71
N ARG A 321 -13.10 16.41 11.85
CA ARG A 321 -13.06 17.88 11.98
C ARG A 321 -13.13 18.59 10.63
N GLY A 322 -12.84 17.91 9.51
CA GLY A 322 -12.89 18.45 8.15
C GLY A 322 -11.65 19.24 7.75
N ARG A 323 -10.55 19.12 8.50
CA ARG A 323 -9.29 19.81 8.21
C ARG A 323 -8.09 19.00 8.70
N LEU A 324 -7.06 18.89 7.86
CA LEU A 324 -5.74 18.40 8.23
C LEU A 324 -4.75 19.56 8.13
N SER A 325 -4.39 20.13 9.29
CA SER A 325 -3.50 21.30 9.33
C SER A 325 -2.04 20.92 9.05
N ARG A 326 -1.23 21.89 8.61
CA ARG A 326 0.23 21.75 8.48
C ARG A 326 0.92 21.34 9.79
N GLY A 327 0.39 21.80 10.93
CA GLY A 327 0.88 21.39 12.25
C GLY A 327 0.69 19.89 12.49
N PHE A 328 -0.49 19.35 12.15
CA PHE A 328 -0.74 17.92 12.23
C PHE A 328 0.13 17.14 11.22
N GLY A 329 0.29 17.65 9.99
CA GLY A 329 1.21 17.04 9.03
C GLY A 329 2.67 17.02 9.49
N SER A 330 3.12 18.07 10.18
CA SER A 330 4.47 18.10 10.78
C SER A 330 4.61 17.07 11.90
N LEU A 331 3.57 16.87 12.70
CA LEU A 331 3.53 15.82 13.71
C LEU A 331 3.62 14.42 13.06
N LEU A 332 2.91 14.20 11.95
CA LEU A 332 2.98 12.94 11.18
C LEU A 332 4.40 12.66 10.68
N LEU A 333 5.05 13.66 10.07
CA LEU A 333 6.44 13.54 9.59
C LEU A 333 7.42 13.28 10.73
N ALA A 334 7.29 14.02 11.84
CA ALA A 334 8.13 13.82 13.02
C ALA A 334 7.92 12.43 13.64
N THR A 335 6.70 11.92 13.65
CA THR A 335 6.37 10.57 14.12
C THR A 335 7.05 9.51 13.26
N TYR A 336 7.10 9.68 11.93
CA TYR A 336 7.84 8.76 11.06
C TYR A 336 9.33 8.73 11.41
N VAL A 337 9.97 9.89 11.53
CA VAL A 337 11.40 9.98 11.86
C VAL A 337 11.68 9.36 13.23
N ALA A 338 10.87 9.68 14.24
CA ALA A 338 11.00 9.10 15.57
C ALA A 338 10.84 7.58 15.56
N TRP A 339 9.88 7.06 14.79
CA TRP A 339 9.66 5.63 14.63
C TRP A 339 10.85 4.93 13.94
N VAL A 340 11.38 5.50 12.86
CA VAL A 340 12.57 4.98 12.18
C VAL A 340 13.75 4.90 13.15
N VAL A 341 14.04 6.00 13.86
CA VAL A 341 15.12 6.02 14.86
C VAL A 341 14.89 4.94 15.90
N LEU A 342 13.70 4.88 16.50
CA LEU A 342 13.37 3.87 17.50
C LEU A 342 13.62 2.45 16.98
N ARG A 343 13.22 2.13 15.74
CA ARG A 343 13.42 0.78 15.15
C ARG A 343 14.86 0.39 14.88
N PHE A 344 15.79 1.34 14.78
CA PHE A 344 17.22 1.03 14.76
C PHE A 344 17.81 0.79 16.15
N TRP A 345 17.11 1.21 17.22
CA TRP A 345 17.57 1.09 18.61
C TRP A 345 17.01 -0.13 19.36
N VAL A 346 15.87 -0.68 18.93
CA VAL A 346 15.20 -1.84 19.57
C VAL A 346 15.28 -3.11 18.75
#